data_AF-A0A534SJ90-F1
#
_entry.id   AF-A0A534SJ90-F1
#
_cell.length_a   1.000
_cell.length_b   1.000
_cell.length_c   1.000
_cell.angle_alpha   90.00
_cell.angle_beta   90.00
_cell.angle_gamma   90.00
#
_symmetry.space_group_name_H-M   'P 1'
#
loop_
_entity.id
_entity.type
_entity.pdbx_description
1 polymer ?
#
loop_
_entity_poly.entity_id
_entity_poly.type
_entity_poly.pdbx_seq_one_letter_code
_entity_poly.pdbx_strand_id
1 'polypeptide(L)'
;MFNRAPNPNAARIYINWLLSKEGQTIFARANGYVSARLDVPTDHTEPWRVPLPGAIKTYTKAAMQVKDSLQPLLQEVFGSQ
;
A
#
# COMPACT_ATOMS: atom_id res chain seq x y z
N MET A 1 2.11 -17.35 7.68
CA MET A 1 0.78 -17.49 8.30
C MET A 1 -0.32 -17.97 7.34
N PHE A 2 -0.29 -17.68 6.04
CA PHE A 2 -1.44 -17.96 5.13
C PHE A 2 -1.39 -19.28 4.33
N ASN A 3 -0.50 -20.22 4.65
CA ASN A 3 -0.28 -21.44 3.85
C ASN A 3 -1.08 -22.68 4.33
N ARG A 4 -2.08 -22.50 5.20
CA ARG A 4 -2.93 -23.58 5.77
C ARG A 4 -4.41 -23.21 5.79
N ALA A 5 -4.92 -22.62 4.70
CA ALA A 5 -6.34 -22.31 4.59
C ALA A 5 -7.17 -23.61 4.58
N PRO A 6 -8.27 -23.70 5.36
CA PRO A 6 -9.14 -24.88 5.38
C PRO A 6 -9.70 -25.26 4.00
N ASN A 7 -9.84 -24.28 3.10
CA ASN A 7 -10.18 -24.48 1.69
C ASN A 7 -9.31 -23.57 0.79
N PRO A 8 -8.22 -24.09 0.20
CA PRO A 8 -7.30 -23.29 -0.62
C PRO A 8 -7.93 -22.78 -1.93
N ASN A 9 -8.95 -23.48 -2.47
CA ASN A 9 -9.63 -23.05 -3.69
C ASN A 9 -10.53 -21.84 -3.43
N ALA A 10 -11.27 -21.83 -2.32
CA ALA A 10 -12.07 -20.68 -1.92
C ALA A 10 -11.20 -19.44 -1.67
N ALA A 11 -10.06 -19.60 -0.99
CA ALA A 11 -9.10 -18.53 -0.78
C ALA A 11 -8.58 -17.95 -2.09
N ARG A 12 -8.28 -18.80 -3.08
CA ARG A 12 -7.86 -18.37 -4.42
C ARG A 12 -8.94 -17.54 -5.13
N ILE A 13 -10.19 -18.00 -5.12
CA ILE A 13 -11.31 -17.28 -5.75
C ILE A 13 -11.49 -15.91 -5.11
N TYR A 14 -11.49 -15.85 -3.78
CA TYR A 14 -11.65 -14.59 -3.05
C TYR A 14 -10.54 -13.58 -3.38
N ILE A 15 -9.27 -14.02 -3.34
CA ILE A 15 -8.15 -13.13 -3.66
C ILE A 15 -8.17 -12.66 -5.11
N ASN A 16 -8.52 -13.56 -6.05
CA ASN A 16 -8.66 -13.18 -7.46
C ASN A 16 -9.74 -12.10 -7.65
N TRP A 17 -10.89 -12.25 -7.00
CA TRP A 17 -11.95 -11.24 -7.03
C TRP A 17 -11.53 -9.94 -6.33
N LEU A 18 -10.94 -10.01 -5.13
CA LEU A 18 -10.51 -8.84 -4.36
C LEU A 18 -9.48 -7.98 -5.13
N LEU A 19 -8.60 -8.62 -5.90
CA LEU A 19 -7.57 -7.94 -6.71
C LEU A 19 -8.02 -7.61 -8.15
N SER A 20 -9.25 -7.96 -8.52
CA SER A 20 -9.87 -7.53 -9.77
C SER A 20 -10.14 -6.03 -9.78
N LYS A 21 -10.45 -5.45 -10.94
CA LYS A 21 -10.86 -4.05 -11.05
C LYS A 21 -12.11 -3.76 -10.20
N GLU A 22 -13.11 -4.63 -10.27
CA GLU A 22 -14.36 -4.49 -9.51
C GLU A 22 -14.10 -4.53 -8.01
N GLY A 23 -13.44 -5.59 -7.52
CA GLY A 23 -13.12 -5.74 -6.11
C GLY A 23 -12.28 -4.59 -5.57
N GLN A 24 -11.29 -4.13 -6.33
CA GLN A 24 -10.48 -2.97 -5.96
C GLN A 24 -11.25 -1.65 -5.98
N THR A 25 -12.20 -1.45 -6.91
CA THR A 25 -13.02 -0.23 -6.96
C THR A 25 -13.86 -0.10 -5.68
N ILE A 26 -14.42 -1.21 -5.19
CA ILE A 26 -15.19 -1.25 -3.95
C ILE A 26 -14.26 -1.11 -2.73
N PHE A 27 -13.21 -1.93 -2.68
CA PHE A 27 -12.32 -2.01 -1.53
C PHE A 27 -11.53 -0.71 -1.29
N ALA A 28 -11.00 -0.09 -2.35
CA ALA A 28 -10.23 1.15 -2.24
C ALA A 28 -11.08 2.30 -1.66
N ARG A 29 -12.32 2.43 -2.14
CA ARG A 29 -13.28 3.43 -1.65
C ARG A 29 -13.65 3.17 -0.19
N ALA A 30 -13.94 1.94 0.18
CA ALA A 30 -14.30 1.57 1.54
C ALA A 30 -13.14 1.75 2.54
N ASN A 31 -11.91 1.44 2.12
CA ASN A 31 -10.72 1.50 2.97
C ASN A 31 -10.05 2.88 3.00
N GLY A 32 -10.43 3.80 2.10
CA GLY A 32 -9.87 5.16 2.02
C GLY A 32 -8.42 5.23 1.49
N TYR A 33 -7.93 4.15 0.90
CA TYR A 33 -6.61 4.07 0.25
C TYR A 33 -6.75 4.04 -1.27
N VAL A 34 -5.66 4.37 -1.96
CA VAL A 34 -5.58 4.29 -3.42
C VAL A 34 -5.23 2.87 -3.84
N SER A 35 -5.94 2.33 -4.84
CA SER A 35 -5.61 1.03 -5.40
C SER A 35 -4.25 1.07 -6.10
N ALA A 36 -3.53 -0.06 -6.09
CA ALA A 36 -2.31 -0.20 -6.88
C ALA A 36 -2.58 -0.43 -8.39
N ARG A 37 -3.84 -0.64 -8.78
CA ARG A 37 -4.23 -0.79 -10.19
C ARG A 37 -4.35 0.57 -10.87
N LEU A 38 -3.89 0.67 -12.12
CA LEU A 38 -3.96 1.90 -12.92
C LEU A 38 -5.35 2.17 -13.50
N ASP A 39 -6.21 1.16 -13.56
CA ASP A 39 -7.55 1.21 -14.17
C ASP A 39 -8.68 1.40 -13.14
N VAL A 40 -8.34 1.64 -11.87
CA VAL A 40 -9.27 1.93 -10.77
C VAL A 40 -9.29 3.44 -10.51
N PRO A 41 -10.47 4.09 -10.49
CA PRO A 41 -10.57 5.51 -10.19
C PRO A 41 -10.05 5.86 -8.80
N THR A 42 -9.53 7.08 -8.65
CA THR A 42 -9.03 7.63 -7.37
C THR A 42 -9.88 8.80 -6.87
N ASP A 43 -11.10 8.95 -7.40
CA ASP A 43 -12.02 10.06 -7.13
C ASP A 43 -12.57 10.09 -5.69
N HIS A 44 -12.37 9.02 -4.92
CA HIS A 44 -12.77 8.92 -3.51
C HIS A 44 -11.73 9.48 -2.54
N THR A 45 -10.57 9.91 -3.01
CA THR A 45 -9.46 10.32 -2.17
C THR A 45 -8.97 11.71 -2.54
N GLU A 46 -8.31 12.34 -1.57
CA GLU A 46 -7.68 13.62 -1.77
C GLU A 46 -6.49 13.52 -2.74
N PRO A 47 -6.25 14.53 -3.61
CA PRO A 47 -5.22 14.45 -4.65
C PRO A 47 -3.82 14.11 -4.13
N TRP A 48 -3.45 14.58 -2.93
CA TRP A 48 -2.13 14.32 -2.33
C TRP A 48 -1.94 12.88 -1.84
N ARG A 49 -3.00 12.07 -1.79
CA ARG A 49 -2.91 10.62 -1.51
C ARG A 49 -2.60 9.81 -2.76
N VAL A 50 -2.81 10.37 -3.95
CA VAL A 50 -2.48 9.71 -5.22
C VAL A 50 -0.96 9.78 -5.40
N PRO A 51 -0.27 8.63 -5.58
CA PRO A 51 1.17 8.64 -5.77
C PRO A 51 1.59 9.44 -7.00
N LEU A 52 2.55 10.34 -6.83
CA LEU A 52 3.17 11.04 -7.95
C LEU A 52 3.93 10.05 -8.86
N PRO A 53 4.04 10.35 -10.17
CA PRO A 53 4.92 9.59 -11.05
C PRO A 53 6.35 9.52 -10.47
N GLY A 54 6.88 8.30 -10.35
CA GLY A 54 8.22 8.07 -9.78
C GLY A 54 8.30 8.05 -8.24
N ALA A 55 7.18 8.12 -7.52
CA ALA A 55 7.18 8.06 -6.06
C ALA A 55 7.83 6.76 -5.51
N ILE A 56 8.65 6.92 -4.46
CA ILE A 56 9.35 5.80 -3.82
C ILE A 56 8.36 5.05 -2.91
N LYS A 57 8.27 3.73 -3.11
CA LYS A 57 7.51 2.84 -2.21
C LYS A 57 8.24 2.68 -0.88
N THR A 58 7.67 3.26 0.17
CA THR A 58 8.26 3.29 1.53
C THR A 58 8.40 1.91 2.18
N TYR A 59 7.62 0.92 1.74
CA TYR A 59 7.62 -0.45 2.26
C TYR A 59 8.62 -1.39 1.56
N THR A 60 9.45 -0.88 0.66
CA THR A 60 10.53 -1.69 0.05
C THR A 60 11.70 -1.82 1.02
N LYS A 61 12.45 -2.93 0.96
CA LYS A 61 13.66 -3.10 1.80
C LYS A 61 14.63 -1.93 1.65
N ALA A 62 14.86 -1.47 0.43
CA ALA A 62 15.72 -0.33 0.15
C ALA A 62 15.21 0.96 0.84
N ALA A 63 13.92 1.26 0.73
CA ALA A 63 13.34 2.44 1.40
C ALA A 63 13.38 2.33 2.93
N MET A 64 13.17 1.14 3.49
CA MET A 64 13.30 0.91 4.93
C MET A 64 14.73 1.12 5.42
N GLN A 65 15.74 0.70 4.65
CA GLN A 65 17.15 0.94 4.99
C GLN A 65 17.54 2.42 4.94
N VAL A 66 16.93 3.20 4.05
CA VAL A 66 17.12 4.66 4.01
C VAL A 66 16.58 5.30 5.29
N LYS A 67 15.46 4.81 5.85
CA LYS A 67 14.98 5.32 7.14
C LYS A 67 16.04 5.16 8.24
N ASP A 68 16.69 4.00 8.30
CA ASP A 68 17.70 3.71 9.31
C ASP A 68 18.91 4.64 9.19
N SER A 69 19.32 5.00 7.97
CA SER A 69 20.42 5.95 7.74
C SER A 69 20.04 7.41 8.02
N LEU A 70 18.76 7.76 7.89
CA LEU A 70 18.26 9.11 8.16
C LEU A 70 17.99 9.35 9.65
N GLN A 71 17.75 8.31 10.44
CA GLN A 71 17.51 8.40 11.89
C GLN A 71 18.54 9.26 12.65
N PRO A 72 19.88 9.10 12.48
CA PRO A 72 20.86 9.94 13.16
C PRO A 72 20.77 11.42 12.73
N LEU A 73 20.52 11.70 11.44
CA LEU A 73 20.39 13.06 10.93
C LEU A 73 19.11 13.74 11.46
N LEU A 74 18.02 12.98 11.57
CA LEU A 74 16.78 13.47 12.18
C LEU A 74 17.01 13.82 13.66
N GLN A 75 17.76 12.98 14.38
CA GLN A 75 18.11 13.24 15.78
C GLN A 75 18.97 14.50 15.94
N GLU A 76 19.92 14.71 15.03
CA GLU A 76 20.79 15.90 15.02
C GLU A 76 19.99 17.18 14.77
N VAL A 77 19.11 17.19 13.78
CA VAL A 77 18.39 18.39 13.35
C VAL A 77 17.22 18.73 14.28
N PHE A 78 16.48 17.73 14.75
CA PHE A 78 15.23 17.93 15.51
C PHE A 78 15.37 17.60 17.01
N GLY A 79 16.52 17.09 17.44
CA GLY A 79 16.76 16.64 18.81
C GLY A 79 16.06 15.31 19.14
N SER A 80 16.49 14.71 20.24
CA SER A 80 15.78 13.59 20.88
C SER A 80 14.50 14.14 21.51
N GLN A 81 13.33 13.77 21.00
CA GLN A 81 12.15 13.75 21.87
C GLN A 81 12.15 12.47 22.70
#